data_AF-A0A1I1ZLV7-F1
#
_entry.id   AF-A0A1I1ZLV7-F1
#
_cell.length_a   1.000
_cell.length_b   1.000
_cell.length_c   1.000
_cell.angle_alpha   90.00
_cell.angle_beta   90.00
_cell.angle_gamma   90.00
#
_symmetry.space_group_name_H-M   'P 1'
#
loop_
_entity.id
_entity.type
_entity.pdbx_description
1 polymer ?
#
loop_
_entity_poly.entity_id
_entity_poly.type
_entity_poly.pdbx_seq_one_letter_code
_entity_poly.pdbx_strand_id
1 'polypeptide(L)' 'MTRRELEVLRPLAQGLSNTDLAAHLHLAEATVKTLVARILAELGLRDRVHAVVTAYETGLATPRTVARST' A
#
# COMPACT_ATOMS: atom_id res chain seq x y z
N MET A 1 13.46 4.40 3.36
CA MET A 1 12.14 5.01 3.13
C MET A 1 12.19 6.53 2.96
N THR A 2 11.76 6.97 1.79
CA THR A 2 11.56 8.35 1.36
C THR A 2 10.13 8.82 1.63
N ARG A 3 9.89 10.14 1.54
CA ARG A 3 8.53 10.71 1.64
C ARG A 3 7.56 10.06 0.63
N ARG A 4 8.02 9.82 -0.60
CA ARG A 4 7.16 9.26 -1.65
C ARG A 4 6.79 7.80 -1.39
N GLU A 5 7.69 7.03 -0.78
CA GLU A 5 7.41 5.65 -0.40
C GLU A 5 6.40 5.58 0.76
N LEU A 6 6.44 6.52 1.71
CA LEU A 6 5.44 6.61 2.78
C LEU A 6 4.04 6.94 2.25
N GLU A 7 3.96 7.83 1.25
CA GLU A 7 2.69 8.17 0.58
C GLU A 7 2.06 6.97 -0.15
N VAL A 8 2.87 6.00 -0.59
CA VAL A 8 2.39 4.74 -1.19
C VAL A 8 2.07 3.69 -0.12
N LEU A 9 2.91 3.56 0.91
CA LEU A 9 2.84 2.47 1.90
C LEU A 9 1.48 2.40 2.60
N ARG A 10 0.95 3.54 3.04
CA ARG A 10 -0.30 3.58 3.82
C ARG A 10 -1.53 3.12 3.02
N PRO A 11 -1.82 3.66 1.81
CA PRO A 11 -2.90 3.16 0.98
C PRO A 11 -2.66 1.72 0.46
N LEU A 12 -1.40 1.33 0.18
CA LEU A 12 -1.07 -0.05 -0.19
C LEU A 12 -1.43 -1.03 0.95
N ALA A 13 -1.08 -0.70 2.19
CA ALA A 13 -1.43 -1.46 3.38
C ALA A 13 -2.95 -1.56 3.60
N GLN A 14 -3.71 -0.59 3.12
CA GLN A 14 -5.19 -0.61 3.12
C GLN A 14 -5.80 -1.39 1.94
N GLY A 15 -4.96 -2.03 1.12
CA GLY A 15 -5.39 -2.90 0.02
C GLY A 15 -5.60 -2.22 -1.34
N LEU A 16 -5.25 -0.93 -1.50
CA LEU A 16 -5.41 -0.25 -2.80
C LEU A 16 -4.56 -0.91 -3.89
N SER A 17 -5.12 -1.08 -5.09
CA SER A 17 -4.37 -1.59 -6.24
C SER A 17 -3.34 -0.57 -6.76
N ASN A 18 -2.43 -1.00 -7.63
CA ASN A 18 -1.47 -0.07 -8.25
C ASN A 18 -2.17 0.99 -9.11
N THR A 19 -3.30 0.64 -9.73
CA THR A 19 -4.14 1.55 -10.48
C THR A 19 -4.82 2.57 -9.57
N ASP A 20 -5.36 2.13 -8.41
CA ASP A 20 -5.94 3.05 -7.42
C ASP A 20 -4.89 4.00 -6.83
N LEU A 21 -3.71 3.47 -6.52
CA LEU A 21 -2.56 4.24 -6.06
C LEU A 21 -2.10 5.26 -7.10
N ALA A 22 -2.04 4.86 -8.38
CA ALA A 22 -1.66 5.72 -9.48
C ALA A 22 -2.65 6.90 -9.62
N ALA A 23 -3.95 6.60 -9.56
CA ALA A 23 -4.99 7.62 -9.57
C ALA A 23 -4.91 8.55 -8.35
N HIS A 24 -4.72 7.99 -7.15
CA HIS A 24 -4.64 8.75 -5.90
C HIS A 24 -3.41 9.66 -5.81
N LEU A 25 -2.27 9.21 -6.34
CA LEU A 25 -0.99 9.91 -6.25
C LEU A 25 -0.65 10.72 -7.50
N HIS A 26 -1.53 10.73 -8.50
CA HIS A 26 -1.33 11.33 -9.83
C HIS A 26 -0.02 10.87 -10.49
N LEU A 27 0.18 9.55 -10.53
CA LEU A 27 1.36 8.90 -11.11
C LEU A 27 0.98 7.96 -12.24
N ALA A 28 1.96 7.61 -13.07
CA ALA A 28 1.86 6.44 -13.93
C ALA A 28 1.90 5.14 -13.10
N GLU A 29 1.13 4.14 -13.50
CA GLU A 29 1.09 2.84 -12.83
C GLU A 29 2.47 2.15 -12.79
N ALA A 30 3.29 2.34 -13.82
CA ALA A 30 4.66 1.83 -13.85
C ALA A 30 5.53 2.42 -12.74
N THR A 31 5.38 3.72 -12.43
CA THR A 31 6.08 4.37 -11.31
C THR A 31 5.63 3.79 -9.98
N VAL A 32 4.33 3.54 -9.81
CA VAL A 32 3.79 2.91 -8.60
C VAL A 32 4.37 1.51 -8.44
N LYS A 33 4.41 0.68 -9.50
CA LYS A 33 5.02 -0.67 -9.45
C LYS A 33 6.46 -0.63 -8.93
N THR A 34 7.27 0.31 -9.40
CA THR A 34 8.65 0.49 -8.94
C THR A 34 8.72 0.90 -7.47
N LEU A 35 7.87 1.84 -7.03
CA LEU A 35 7.83 2.28 -5.64
C LEU A 35 7.39 1.14 -4.71
N VAL A 36 6.37 0.37 -5.08
CA VAL A 36 5.90 -0.79 -4.32
C VAL A 36 6.99 -1.84 -4.20
N ALA A 37 7.69 -2.17 -5.29
CA ALA A 37 8.79 -3.14 -5.24
C ALA A 37 9.91 -2.70 -4.29
N ARG A 38 10.28 -1.41 -4.30
CA ARG A 38 11.28 -0.87 -3.36
C ARG A 38 10.81 -0.94 -1.91
N ILE A 39 9.57 -0.56 -1.63
CA ILE A 39 8.99 -0.64 -0.28
C ILE A 39 9.02 -2.08 0.24
N LEU A 40 8.58 -3.05 -0.56
CA LEU A 40 8.59 -4.45 -0.17
C LEU A 40 10.01 -4.94 0.10
N ALA A 41 10.98 -4.57 -0.75
CA ALA A 41 12.38 -4.92 -0.56
C ALA A 41 12.97 -4.28 0.71
N GLU A 42 12.72 -2.99 0.96
CA GLU A 42 13.19 -2.28 2.16
C GLU A 42 12.61 -2.87 3.45
N LEU A 43 11.38 -3.37 3.41
CA LEU A 43 10.70 -3.97 4.56
C LEU A 43 10.92 -5.49 4.68
N GLY A 44 11.64 -6.11 3.75
CA GLY A 44 11.85 -7.57 3.73
C GLY A 44 10.56 -8.37 3.47
N LEU A 45 9.58 -7.76 2.82
CA LEU A 45 8.28 -8.35 2.55
C LEU A 45 8.28 -9.04 1.17
N ARG A 46 7.75 -10.27 1.14
CA ARG A 46 7.74 -11.09 -0.07
C ARG A 46 6.79 -10.56 -1.14
N ASP A 47 5.62 -10.09 -0.72
CA ASP A 47 4.57 -9.63 -1.61
C ASP A 47 3.63 -8.66 -0.89
N ARG A 48 2.65 -8.16 -1.67
CA ARG A 48 1.66 -7.22 -1.17
C ARG A 48 0.74 -7.81 -0.11
N VAL A 49 0.48 -9.11 -0.16
CA VAL A 49 -0.42 -9.77 0.82
C VAL A 49 0.28 -9.76 2.17
N HIS A 50 1.57 -10.10 2.18
CA HIS A 50 2.39 -10.00 3.38
C HIS A 50 2.42 -8.56 3.91
N ALA A 51 2.54 -7.54 3.05
CA ALA A 51 2.48 -6.15 3.48
C ALA A 51 1.16 -5.74 4.15
N VAL A 52 0.03 -6.22 3.62
CA VAL A 52 -1.29 -5.98 4.22
C VAL A 52 -1.40 -6.68 5.58
N VAL A 53 -0.95 -7.93 5.68
CA VAL A 53 -0.94 -8.70 6.94
C VAL A 53 -0.07 -8.00 7.99
N THR A 54 1.19 -7.69 7.65
CA THR A 54 2.11 -6.99 8.55
C THR A 54 1.54 -5.65 9.00
N ALA A 55 0.87 -4.91 8.12
CA ALA A 55 0.26 -3.65 8.49
C ALA A 55 -0.89 -3.82 9.51
N TYR A 56 -1.67 -4.89 9.42
CA TYR A 56 -2.67 -5.20 10.44
C TYR A 56 -2.04 -5.66 11.76
N GLU A 57 -1.04 -6.54 11.71
CA GLU A 57 -0.36 -7.07 12.90
C GLU A 57 0.37 -5.98 13.69
N THR A 58 0.93 -4.98 13.00
CA THR A 58 1.66 -3.86 13.59
C THR A 58 0.78 -2.65 13.95
N GLY A 59 -0.51 -2.69 13.59
CA GLY A 59 -1.44 -1.56 13.77
C GLY A 59 -1.20 -0.39 12.80
N LEU A 60 -0.37 -0.56 11.78
CA LEU A 60 -0.13 0.42 10.72
C LEU A 60 -1.36 0.64 9.81
N ALA A 61 -2.24 -0.37 9.71
CA ALA A 61 -3.54 -0.27 9.07
C ALA A 61 -4.66 -0.78 9.98
N THR A 62 -5.81 -0.11 9.96
CA THR A 62 -7.04 -0.59 10.58
C THR A 62 -8.00 -1.15 9.52
N PRO A 63 -8.73 -2.23 9.82
CA PRO A 63 -9.68 -2.79 8.87
C PRO A 63 -10.70 -1.71 8.50
N ARG A 64 -10.81 -1.41 7.21
CA ARG A 64 -11.85 -0.49 6.75
C ARG A 64 -13.18 -1.20 6.92
N THR A 65 -13.94 -0.82 7.94
CA THR A 65 -15.31 -1.30 8.09
C THR A 65 -16.08 -0.76 6.89
N VAL A 66 -16.43 -1.62 5.96
CA VAL A 66 -17.37 -1.27 4.91
C VAL A 66 -18.72 -1.07 5.60
N ALA A 67 -19.14 0.19 5.75
CA ALA A 67 -20.51 0.48 6.12
C ALA A 67 -21.39 -0.22 5.09
N ARG A 68 -22.11 -1.26 5.51
CA ARG A 68 -23.07 -1.94 4.64
C ARG A 68 -24.14 -0.91 4.34
N SER A 69 -24.14 -0.39 3.11
CA SER A 69 -25.27 0.36 2.59
C SER A 69 -26.45 -0.60 2.52
N THR A 70 -27.28 -0.59 3.56
CA THR A 70 -28.65 -1.14 3.57
C THR A 70 -29.56 -0.30 2.70
#